data_AF-A0A1H9SYT4-F1
#
_entry.id   AF-A0A1H9SYT4-F1
#
_cell.length_a   1.000
_cell.length_b   1.000
_cell.length_c   1.000
_cell.angle_alpha   90.00
_cell.angle_beta   90.00
_cell.angle_gamma   90.00
#
_symmetry.space_group_name_H-M   'P 1'
#
loop_
_entity.id
_entity.type
_entity.pdbx_description
1 polymer ?
#
loop_
_entity_poly.entity_id
_entity_poly.type
_entity_poly.pdbx_seq_one_letter_code
_entity_poly.pdbx_strand_id
1 'polypeptide(L)'
;MNNEQRAMKLIKKYGLRPKVNHHSEIQMLLQKEIDDYQKGSSDYLRILCGMLYSLGFIEDIPLIKKAKYSINMDVGAMIDFDWIDPETWECHEDSEREQLLASFEAYYQNYFN
;
A
#
# COMPACT_ATOMS: atom_id res chain seq x y z
N MET A 1 13.92 11.45 -9.75
CA MET A 1 12.74 11.71 -8.90
C MET A 1 12.88 10.84 -7.67
N ASN A 2 12.77 11.39 -6.47
CA ASN A 2 12.87 10.61 -5.23
C ASN A 2 11.54 9.90 -4.92
N ASN A 3 11.51 9.04 -3.91
CA ASN A 3 10.32 8.25 -3.58
C ASN A 3 9.15 9.09 -3.07
N GLU A 4 9.39 10.22 -2.39
CA GLU A 4 8.34 11.15 -1.95
C GLU A 4 7.63 11.77 -3.16
N GLN A 5 8.38 12.26 -4.15
CA GLN A 5 7.82 12.80 -5.39
C GLN A 5 7.06 11.74 -6.19
N ARG A 6 7.54 10.48 -6.17
CA ARG A 6 6.84 9.35 -6.79
C ARG A 6 5.52 9.05 -6.07
N ALA A 7 5.54 9.03 -4.73
CA ALA A 7 4.38 8.85 -3.87
C ALA A 7 3.31 9.92 -4.10
N MET A 8 3.70 11.20 -4.12
CA MET A 8 2.78 12.31 -4.42
C MET A 8 2.13 12.16 -5.81
N LYS A 9 2.90 11.71 -6.81
CA LYS A 9 2.35 11.45 -8.15
C LYS A 9 1.37 10.28 -8.16
N LEU A 10 1.61 9.22 -7.39
CA LEU A 10 0.64 8.12 -7.21
C LEU A 10 -0.65 8.63 -6.61
N ILE A 11 -0.57 9.34 -5.47
CA ILE A 11 -1.75 9.87 -4.78
C ILE A 11 -2.52 10.82 -5.69
N LYS A 12 -1.83 11.71 -6.41
CA LYS A 12 -2.49 12.63 -7.36
C LYS A 12 -3.19 11.88 -8.51
N LYS A 13 -2.63 10.77 -8.98
CA LYS A 13 -3.18 10.00 -10.10
C LYS A 13 -4.36 9.12 -9.67
N TYR A 14 -4.25 8.45 -8.53
CA TYR A 14 -5.19 7.39 -8.13
C TYR A 14 -6.02 7.71 -6.89
N GLY A 15 -5.59 8.65 -6.06
CA GLY A 15 -6.03 8.77 -4.67
C GLY A 15 -5.44 7.68 -3.78
N LEU A 16 -5.62 7.79 -2.46
CA LEU A 16 -5.23 6.74 -1.50
C LEU A 16 -6.16 5.52 -1.56
N ARG A 17 -7.43 5.75 -1.92
CA ARG A 17 -8.43 4.74 -2.24
C ARG A 17 -8.74 4.74 -3.75
N PRO A 18 -7.95 4.05 -4.57
CA PRO A 18 -8.18 3.94 -6.00
C PRO A 18 -9.51 3.26 -6.33
N LYS A 19 -9.98 3.50 -7.55
CA LYS A 19 -11.05 2.72 -8.17
C LYS A 19 -10.55 1.36 -8.63
N VAL A 20 -11.43 0.36 -8.63
CA VAL A 20 -11.15 -1.03 -9.04
C VAL A 20 -10.50 -1.13 -10.43
N ASN A 21 -10.84 -0.25 -11.38
CA ASN A 21 -10.24 -0.26 -12.73
C ASN A 21 -8.73 0.07 -12.76
N HIS A 22 -8.15 0.54 -11.65
CA HIS A 22 -6.70 0.77 -11.51
C HIS A 22 -5.96 -0.42 -10.87
N HIS A 23 -6.68 -1.45 -10.40
CA HIS A 23 -6.11 -2.57 -9.62
C HIS A 23 -4.88 -3.19 -10.29
N SER A 24 -5.02 -3.65 -11.53
CA SER A 24 -3.91 -4.30 -12.26
C SER A 24 -2.72 -3.37 -12.48
N GLU A 25 -2.95 -2.07 -12.68
CA GLU A 25 -1.85 -1.10 -12.83
C GLU A 25 -1.07 -0.95 -11.51
N ILE A 26 -1.77 -0.90 -10.38
CA ILE A 26 -1.16 -0.79 -9.05
C ILE A 26 -0.40 -2.07 -8.69
N GLN A 27 -0.94 -3.25 -9.00
CA GLN A 27 -0.22 -4.52 -8.85
C GLN A 27 1.10 -4.53 -9.63
N MET A 28 1.08 -4.11 -10.90
CA MET A 28 2.29 -4.04 -11.73
C MET A 28 3.32 -3.06 -11.17
N LEU A 29 2.88 -1.90 -10.67
CA LEU A 29 3.77 -0.91 -10.06
C LEU A 29 4.42 -1.44 -8.79
N LEU A 30 3.66 -2.15 -7.94
CA LEU A 30 4.18 -2.77 -6.73
C LEU A 30 5.18 -3.87 -7.07
N GLN A 31 4.84 -4.75 -8.01
CA GLN A 31 5.75 -5.81 -8.45
C GLN A 31 7.06 -5.23 -8.99
N LYS A 32 6.99 -4.16 -9.78
CA LYS A 32 8.18 -3.47 -10.28
C LYS A 32 9.03 -2.86 -9.17
N GLU A 33 8.41 -2.24 -8.16
CA GLU A 33 9.15 -1.68 -7.01
C GLU A 33 9.81 -2.77 -6.17
N ILE A 34 9.18 -3.94 -6.05
CA ILE A 34 9.78 -5.08 -5.35
C ILE A 34 11.01 -5.59 -6.12
N ASP A 35 10.92 -5.69 -7.44
CA ASP A 35 12.00 -6.25 -8.27
C ASP A 35 13.18 -5.29 -8.46
N ASP A 36 12.91 -3.98 -8.48
CA ASP A 36 13.92 -2.92 -8.63
C ASP A 36 13.67 -1.79 -7.63
N TYR A 37 13.90 -2.10 -6.35
CA TYR A 37 13.64 -1.17 -5.25
C TYR A 37 14.52 0.07 -5.34
N GLN A 38 13.87 1.23 -5.42
CA GLN A 38 14.58 2.51 -5.37
C GLN A 38 14.83 2.87 -3.90
N LYS A 39 16.10 2.94 -3.49
CA LYS A 39 16.48 3.36 -2.14
C LYS A 39 15.97 4.76 -1.80
N GLY A 40 15.57 4.95 -0.54
CA GLY A 40 15.08 6.22 0.00
C GLY A 40 13.89 5.98 0.91
N SER A 41 12.97 6.95 0.98
CA SER A 41 11.69 6.76 1.68
C SER A 41 10.95 5.52 1.16
N SER A 42 10.30 4.78 2.05
CA SER A 42 9.46 3.63 1.72
C SER A 42 8.02 4.03 1.34
N ASP A 43 7.69 5.33 1.28
CA ASP A 43 6.33 5.81 1.04
C ASP A 43 5.75 5.32 -0.27
N TYR A 44 6.55 5.30 -1.34
CA TYR A 44 6.07 4.80 -2.63
C TYR A 44 5.59 3.34 -2.53
N LEU A 45 6.38 2.49 -1.86
CA LEU A 45 6.05 1.09 -1.63
C LEU A 45 4.84 0.93 -0.69
N ARG A 46 4.84 1.65 0.45
CA ARG A 46 3.77 1.59 1.44
C ARG A 46 2.44 2.04 0.85
N ILE A 47 2.42 3.12 0.08
CA ILE A 47 1.21 3.62 -0.58
C ILE A 47 0.66 2.60 -1.57
N LEU A 48 1.52 1.96 -2.37
CA LEU A 48 1.06 0.90 -3.29
C LEU A 48 0.43 -0.27 -2.53
N CYS A 49 1.02 -0.68 -1.40
CA CYS A 49 0.44 -1.73 -0.55
C CYS A 49 -0.91 -1.30 0.04
N GLY A 50 -1.00 -0.08 0.58
CA GLY A 50 -2.25 0.46 1.16
C GLY A 50 -3.35 0.64 0.12
N MET A 51 -3.00 1.03 -1.11
CA MET A 51 -3.93 1.09 -2.24
C MET A 51 -4.52 -0.28 -2.57
N LEU A 52 -3.71 -1.35 -2.65
CA LEU A 52 -4.21 -2.71 -2.87
C LEU A 52 -5.06 -3.19 -1.69
N TYR A 53 -4.62 -2.94 -0.45
CA TYR A 53 -5.41 -3.23 0.75
C TYR A 53 -6.77 -2.53 0.72
N SER A 54 -6.84 -1.27 0.26
CA SER A 54 -8.10 -0.53 0.13
C SER A 54 -9.06 -1.09 -0.92
N LEU A 55 -8.53 -1.75 -1.96
CA LEU A 55 -9.34 -2.36 -3.01
C LEU A 55 -10.01 -3.65 -2.55
N GLY A 56 -9.39 -4.38 -1.60
CA GLY A 56 -10.03 -5.50 -0.92
C GLY A 56 -10.04 -6.82 -1.68
N PHE A 57 -9.18 -6.97 -2.69
CA PHE A 57 -8.93 -8.25 -3.35
C PHE A 57 -7.98 -9.10 -2.51
N ILE A 58 -8.50 -10.13 -1.84
CA ILE A 58 -7.72 -11.03 -0.98
C ILE A 58 -6.53 -11.68 -1.72
N GLU A 59 -6.62 -11.80 -3.04
CA GLU A 59 -5.57 -12.28 -3.93
C GLU A 59 -4.32 -11.36 -3.95
N ASP A 60 -4.40 -10.14 -3.43
CA ASP A 60 -3.27 -9.21 -3.31
C ASP A 60 -2.36 -9.51 -2.11
N ILE A 61 -2.85 -10.28 -1.12
CA ILE A 61 -2.08 -10.60 0.10
C ILE A 61 -0.68 -11.15 -0.22
N PRO A 62 -0.50 -12.13 -1.14
CA PRO A 62 0.83 -12.63 -1.47
C PRO A 62 1.78 -11.56 -2.01
N LEU A 63 1.28 -10.59 -2.78
CA LEU A 63 2.09 -9.51 -3.34
C LEU A 63 2.50 -8.51 -2.25
N ILE A 64 1.59 -8.16 -1.33
CA ILE A 64 1.89 -7.29 -0.19
C ILE A 64 2.85 -7.98 0.80
N LYS A 65 2.67 -9.29 1.04
CA LYS A 65 3.64 -10.11 1.80
C LYS A 65 5.02 -10.07 1.16
N LYS A 66 5.11 -10.20 -0.17
CA LYS A 66 6.38 -10.12 -0.89
C LYS A 66 7.04 -8.76 -0.67
N ALA A 67 6.29 -7.66 -0.74
CA ALA A 67 6.80 -6.31 -0.46
C ALA A 67 7.34 -6.17 0.98
N LYS A 68 6.62 -6.72 1.97
CA LYS A 68 7.01 -6.67 3.38
C LYS A 68 8.32 -7.41 3.68
N TYR A 69 8.57 -8.53 3.03
CA TYR A 69 9.66 -9.43 3.43
C TYR A 69 10.86 -9.49 2.47
N SER A 70 10.75 -9.01 1.22
CA SER A 70 11.77 -9.28 0.19
C SER A 70 12.84 -8.20 0.02
N ILE A 71 12.64 -6.98 0.53
CA ILE A 71 13.56 -5.85 0.30
C ILE A 71 14.60 -5.76 1.42
N ASN A 72 14.18 -5.36 2.63
CA ASN A 72 14.95 -5.40 3.87
C ASN A 72 14.03 -5.18 5.08
N MET A 73 14.55 -5.38 6.29
CA MET A 73 13.78 -5.26 7.53
C MET A 73 13.18 -3.87 7.76
N ASP A 74 13.94 -2.80 7.52
CA ASP A 74 13.50 -1.41 7.78
C ASP A 74 12.37 -1.01 6.83
N VAL A 75 12.49 -1.35 5.55
CA VAL A 75 11.45 -1.13 4.54
C VAL A 75 10.21 -1.96 4.86
N GLY A 76 10.40 -3.22 5.24
CA GLY A 76 9.33 -4.14 5.62
C GLY A 76 8.58 -3.72 6.88
N ALA A 77 9.23 -3.03 7.82
CA ALA A 77 8.61 -2.50 9.02
C ALA A 77 7.58 -1.39 8.72
N MET A 78 7.68 -0.73 7.56
CA MET A 78 6.74 0.31 7.15
C MET A 78 5.42 -0.23 6.58
N ILE A 79 5.35 -1.53 6.25
CA ILE A 79 4.12 -2.16 5.75
C ILE A 79 3.40 -2.77 6.94
N ASP A 80 2.15 -2.36 7.19
CA ASP A 80 1.38 -2.81 8.34
C ASP A 80 1.12 -4.33 8.28
N PHE A 81 1.27 -5.01 9.41
CA PHE A 81 1.07 -6.47 9.48
C PHE A 81 -0.37 -6.85 9.18
N ASP A 82 -1.31 -6.02 9.62
CA ASP A 82 -2.75 -6.20 9.39
C ASP A 82 -3.07 -6.30 7.89
N TRP A 83 -2.31 -5.64 7.01
CA TRP A 83 -2.56 -5.68 5.55
C TRP A 83 -2.24 -7.03 4.90
N ILE A 84 -1.56 -7.93 5.61
CA ILE A 84 -1.20 -9.27 5.12
C ILE A 84 -1.90 -10.40 5.87
N ASP A 85 -2.71 -10.06 6.86
CA ASP A 85 -3.50 -11.01 7.63
C ASP A 85 -4.85 -11.23 6.94
N PRO A 86 -5.17 -12.44 6.43
CA PRO A 86 -6.45 -12.70 5.77
C PRO A 86 -7.67 -12.32 6.62
N GLU A 87 -7.59 -12.40 7.95
CA GLU A 87 -8.72 -12.07 8.84
C GLU A 87 -9.16 -10.61 8.70
N THR A 88 -8.23 -9.69 8.41
CA THR A 88 -8.55 -8.25 8.23
C THR A 88 -9.20 -7.97 6.88
N TRP A 89 -9.09 -8.89 5.92
CA TRP A 89 -9.73 -8.81 4.60
C TRP A 89 -11.10 -9.50 4.59
N GLU A 90 -11.25 -10.57 5.37
CA GLU A 90 -12.49 -11.34 5.52
C GLU A 90 -13.45 -10.76 6.56
N CYS A 91 -13.00 -9.78 7.36
CA CYS A 91 -13.76 -9.24 8.49
C CYS A 91 -15.16 -8.75 8.07
N HIS A 92 -16.18 -9.46 8.54
CA HIS A 92 -17.60 -9.26 8.26
C HIS A 92 -18.21 -8.02 8.96
N GLU A 93 -17.44 -7.37 9.82
CA GLU A 93 -17.76 -6.06 10.36
C GLU A 93 -16.85 -5.05 9.68
N ASP A 94 -17.37 -4.32 8.69
CA ASP A 94 -16.68 -3.27 7.92
C ASP A 94 -15.87 -2.26 8.77
N SER A 95 -16.09 -2.24 10.10
CA SER A 95 -15.53 -1.27 11.04
C SER A 95 -14.01 -1.33 11.24
N GLU A 96 -13.36 -2.51 11.26
CA GLU A 96 -11.93 -2.60 11.58
C GLU A 96 -11.05 -2.28 10.37
N ARG A 97 -11.36 -2.88 9.21
CA ARG A 97 -10.68 -2.57 7.95
C ARG A 97 -10.83 -1.10 7.58
N GLU A 98 -12.01 -0.52 7.78
CA GLU A 98 -12.20 0.92 7.56
C GLU A 98 -11.42 1.78 8.55
N GLN A 99 -11.24 1.37 9.82
CA GLN A 99 -10.39 2.09 10.78
C GLN A 99 -8.91 2.07 10.36
N LEU A 100 -8.41 0.93 9.87
CA LEU A 100 -7.06 0.80 9.34
C LEU A 100 -6.87 1.70 8.12
N LEU A 101 -7.84 1.72 7.20
CA LEU A 101 -7.81 2.58 6.02
C LEU A 101 -7.92 4.07 6.39
N ALA A 102 -8.78 4.43 7.34
CA ALA A 102 -8.90 5.80 7.82
C ALA A 102 -7.60 6.30 8.48
N SER A 103 -6.93 5.43 9.24
CA SER A 103 -5.61 5.72 9.85
C SER A 103 -4.54 5.94 8.78
N PHE A 104 -4.51 5.08 7.76
CA PHE A 104 -3.65 5.23 6.59
C PHE A 104 -3.90 6.55 5.83
N GLU A 105 -5.16 6.90 5.60
CA GLU A 105 -5.55 8.16 4.95
C GLU A 105 -5.14 9.38 5.77
N ALA A 106 -5.44 9.37 7.08
CA ALA A 106 -5.09 10.45 7.99
C ALA A 106 -3.58 10.69 8.07
N TYR A 107 -2.78 9.62 8.06
CA TYR A 107 -1.32 9.73 8.02
C TYR A 107 -0.85 10.52 6.79
N TYR A 108 -1.30 10.12 5.59
CA TYR A 108 -0.84 10.72 4.34
C TYR A 108 -1.46 12.08 4.03
N GLN A 109 -2.67 12.36 4.54
CA GLN A 109 -3.23 13.71 4.49
C GLN A 109 -2.41 14.68 5.34
N ASN A 110 -1.93 14.27 6.51
CA ASN A 110 -1.08 15.14 7.36
C ASN A 110 0.36 15.25 6.83
N TYR A 111 0.89 14.18 6.23
CA TYR A 111 2.27 14.15 5.78
C TYR A 111 2.54 14.97 4.51
N PHE A 112 1.57 15.06 3.61
CA PHE A 112 1.69 15.79 2.34
C PHE A 112 0.97 17.14 2.32
N ASN A 113 0.37 17.55 3.45
CA ASN A 113 -0.18 18.90 3.64
C ASN A 113 0.91 19.92 4.01
#